data_AF-C6SGH5-F1
#
_entry.id   AF-C6SGH5-F1
#
_cell.length_a   1.000
_cell.length_b   1.000
_cell.length_c   1.000
_cell.angle_alpha   90.00
_cell.angle_beta   90.00
_cell.angle_gamma   90.00
#
_symmetry.space_group_name_H-M   'P 1'
#
loop_
_entity.id
_entity.type
_entity.pdbx_description
1 polymer ?
#
loop_
_entity_poly.entity_id
_entity_poly.type
_entity_poly.pdbx_seq_one_letter_code
_entity_poly.pdbx_strand_id
1 'polypeptide(L)'
;MKMQAVVVNKNVAGDVEIVEREVRPLEYGEALVEVEYCGVCHTDLHVAAGDYGEKPGRVLGHEGIGLVKEVADGVKNLKVGDRVSIAWLFQSCGSCEYCNTGRETLCRSVLNAGYTADGGMATHCIVSADYAVKVPEGLDPAQASSITCAGVTTYKAIKVSSVRPGQWIAIYGAGGLGNLGVQYAKKVFGAHVVAIDINDEKLAFAKESGADLVINAAKEDAAKVIQEKTGGAHVAIVTAVSAAAFNSAVNCVRAGRTCGCHRTAAGIDGFVHPAFGFGRHRSGRLFGRHAQRFGRSLPIRRGRFGCAESPTACFG
;
A
#
# COMPACT_ATOMS: atom_id res chain seq x y z
N MET A 1 24.02 20.81 -8.97
CA MET A 1 22.91 21.69 -9.42
C MET A 1 21.91 21.85 -8.28
N LYS A 2 21.12 22.94 -8.24
CA LYS A 2 20.07 23.09 -7.23
C LYS A 2 18.72 22.56 -7.73
N MET A 3 17.92 22.01 -6.83
CA MET A 3 16.56 21.52 -7.09
C MET A 3 15.61 22.01 -6.00
N GLN A 4 14.33 22.20 -6.36
CA GLN A 4 13.27 22.39 -5.38
C GLN A 4 12.67 21.03 -5.01
N ALA A 5 12.39 20.83 -3.72
CA ALA A 5 11.86 19.57 -3.21
C ALA A 5 10.83 19.80 -2.11
N VAL A 6 9.80 18.95 -2.08
CA VAL A 6 8.85 18.86 -0.97
C VAL A 6 9.36 17.83 0.02
N VAL A 7 9.60 18.25 1.26
CA VAL A 7 10.20 17.41 2.30
C VAL A 7 9.31 17.30 3.52
N VAL A 8 9.47 16.19 4.26
CA VAL A 8 8.87 16.02 5.59
C VAL A 8 9.35 17.13 6.53
N ASN A 9 8.41 17.82 7.18
CA ASN A 9 8.70 18.87 8.15
C ASN A 9 9.53 18.33 9.33
N LYS A 10 10.35 19.19 9.95
CA LYS A 10 11.14 18.84 11.15
C LYS A 10 10.29 18.35 12.32
N ASN A 11 9.07 18.85 12.47
CA ASN A 11 8.15 18.51 13.56
C ASN A 11 7.34 17.23 13.29
N VAL A 12 7.34 16.73 12.05
CA VAL A 12 6.67 15.48 11.65
C VAL A 12 5.20 15.42 12.10
N ALA A 13 4.43 16.50 11.88
CA ALA A 13 3.02 16.59 12.27
C ALA A 13 2.05 16.45 11.08
N GLY A 14 2.50 15.86 9.97
CA GLY A 14 1.72 15.69 8.73
C GLY A 14 1.85 16.83 7.72
N ASP A 15 2.59 17.87 8.08
CA ASP A 15 2.93 19.04 7.28
C ASP A 15 4.26 18.86 6.51
N VAL A 16 4.41 19.64 5.44
CA VAL A 16 5.54 19.55 4.51
C VAL A 16 6.21 20.92 4.34
N GLU A 17 7.49 20.91 3.99
CA GLU A 17 8.26 22.12 3.65
C GLU A 17 8.73 22.07 2.20
N ILE A 18 8.72 23.21 1.51
CA ILE A 18 9.35 23.35 0.21
C ILE A 18 10.75 23.92 0.44
N VAL A 19 11.77 23.19 0.02
CA VAL A 19 13.17 23.55 0.23
C VAL A 19 13.95 23.53 -1.08
N GLU A 20 15.01 24.34 -1.14
CA GLU A 20 16.03 24.24 -2.19
C GLU A 20 17.18 23.36 -1.68
N ARG A 21 17.64 22.40 -2.50
CA ARG A 21 18.74 21.49 -2.16
C ARG A 21 19.69 21.30 -3.32
N GLU A 22 20.94 20.99 -3.00
CA GLU A 22 21.90 20.56 -4.00
C GLU A 22 21.73 19.07 -4.30
N VAL A 23 21.66 18.74 -5.59
CA VAL A 23 21.75 17.37 -6.08
C VAL A 23 23.20 16.91 -5.94
N ARG A 24 23.43 15.81 -5.22
CA ARG A 24 24.76 15.20 -5.09
C ARG A 24 25.24 14.64 -6.44
N PRO A 25 26.55 14.44 -6.64
CA PRO A 25 27.06 13.69 -7.78
C PRO A 25 26.44 12.28 -7.87
N LEU A 26 26.25 11.79 -9.10
CA LEU A 26 25.78 10.43 -9.33
C LEU A 26 26.84 9.39 -8.95
N GLU A 27 26.38 8.25 -8.44
CA GLU A 27 27.20 7.07 -8.18
C GLU A 27 27.00 6.01 -9.27
N TYR A 28 27.86 4.99 -9.28
CA TYR A 28 27.80 3.90 -10.25
C TYR A 28 26.40 3.25 -10.29
N GLY A 29 25.84 3.09 -11.49
CA GLY A 29 24.52 2.49 -11.71
C GLY A 29 23.34 3.42 -11.44
N GLU A 30 23.58 4.70 -11.17
CA GLU A 30 22.53 5.69 -10.97
C GLU A 30 22.24 6.53 -12.22
N ALA A 31 21.03 7.09 -12.26
CA ALA A 31 20.62 8.07 -13.25
C ALA A 31 20.00 9.29 -12.56
N LEU A 32 20.21 10.47 -13.13
CA LEU A 32 19.50 11.68 -12.74
C LEU A 32 18.24 11.82 -13.60
N VAL A 33 17.09 11.97 -12.96
CA VAL A 33 15.80 12.18 -13.61
C VAL A 33 15.35 13.61 -13.37
N GLU A 34 14.99 14.32 -14.44
CA GLU A 34 14.23 15.57 -14.38
C GLU A 34 12.74 15.21 -14.30
N VAL A 35 12.12 15.51 -13.16
CA VAL A 35 10.77 15.05 -12.86
C VAL A 35 9.75 15.93 -13.59
N GLU A 36 8.88 15.30 -14.38
CA GLU A 36 7.76 15.93 -15.09
C GLU A 36 6.50 15.99 -14.20
N TYR A 37 6.21 14.88 -13.50
CA TYR A 37 5.02 14.71 -12.65
C TYR A 37 5.36 13.91 -11.40
N CYS A 38 4.69 14.22 -10.29
CA CYS A 38 4.63 13.32 -9.14
C CYS A 38 3.22 13.31 -8.57
N GLY A 39 2.59 12.13 -8.55
CA GLY A 39 1.32 11.94 -7.86
C GLY A 39 1.46 12.09 -6.35
N VAL A 40 0.34 12.38 -5.68
CA VAL A 40 0.26 12.48 -4.21
C VAL A 40 -0.54 11.30 -3.68
N CYS A 41 0.14 10.40 -2.98
CA CYS A 41 -0.47 9.21 -2.42
C CYS A 41 -0.81 9.43 -0.93
N HIS A 42 -1.81 8.70 -0.44
CA HIS A 42 -2.16 8.71 1.00
C HIS A 42 -0.99 8.26 1.88
N THR A 43 -0.11 7.42 1.33
CA THR A 43 1.15 7.03 1.97
C THR A 43 2.06 8.21 2.27
N ASP A 44 2.12 9.23 1.40
CA ASP A 44 2.97 10.40 1.64
C ASP A 44 2.51 11.15 2.91
N LEU A 45 1.20 11.17 3.18
CA LEU A 45 0.63 11.73 4.41
C LEU A 45 1.06 10.92 5.65
N HIS A 46 1.01 9.59 5.58
CA HIS A 46 1.46 8.73 6.68
C HIS A 46 2.96 8.88 6.97
N VAL A 47 3.78 9.06 5.93
CA VAL A 47 5.21 9.35 6.10
C VAL A 47 5.42 10.72 6.74
N ALA A 48 4.73 11.76 6.27
CA ALA A 48 4.81 13.11 6.81
C ALA A 48 4.32 13.20 8.28
N ALA A 49 3.36 12.35 8.66
CA ALA A 49 2.83 12.22 10.01
C ALA A 49 3.66 11.31 10.94
N GLY A 50 4.69 10.63 10.41
CA GLY A 50 5.58 9.79 11.22
C GLY A 50 4.99 8.44 11.63
N ASP A 51 3.89 7.98 11.01
CA ASP A 51 3.24 6.71 11.35
C ASP A 51 4.15 5.48 11.17
N TYR A 52 5.19 5.63 10.33
CA TYR A 52 6.22 4.61 10.08
C TYR A 52 7.58 4.97 10.72
N GLY A 53 7.57 5.86 11.71
CA GLY A 53 8.76 6.47 12.30
C GLY A 53 9.16 7.77 11.60
N GLU A 54 9.79 8.67 12.35
CA GLU A 54 10.14 10.02 11.92
C GLU A 54 11.17 10.03 10.78
N LYS A 55 10.91 10.86 9.75
CA LYS A 55 11.77 11.04 8.57
C LYS A 55 12.01 12.52 8.22
N PRO A 56 12.39 13.40 9.17
CA PRO A 56 12.53 14.83 8.90
C PRO A 56 13.51 15.09 7.75
N GLY A 57 13.10 15.97 6.83
CA GLY A 57 13.89 16.33 5.66
C GLY A 57 13.92 15.28 4.54
N ARG A 58 13.22 14.15 4.62
CA ARG A 58 13.06 13.22 3.50
C ARG A 58 12.26 13.89 2.37
N VAL A 59 12.76 13.83 1.13
CA VAL A 59 11.95 14.22 -0.05
C VAL A 59 10.84 13.19 -0.24
N LEU A 60 9.58 13.64 -0.30
CA LEU A 60 8.40 12.78 -0.45
C LEU A 60 8.19 12.31 -1.89
N GLY A 61 7.14 11.50 -2.12
CA GLY A 61 6.67 11.13 -3.45
C GLY A 61 7.25 9.83 -3.99
N HIS A 62 6.35 8.95 -4.43
CA HIS A 62 6.67 7.65 -5.03
C HIS A 62 5.73 7.32 -6.20
N GLU A 63 5.18 8.36 -6.79
CA GLU A 63 4.41 8.36 -8.03
C GLU A 63 5.09 9.30 -9.05
N GLY A 64 6.43 9.33 -9.04
CA GLY A 64 7.21 10.25 -9.87
C GLY A 64 7.37 9.73 -11.30
N ILE A 65 7.27 10.59 -12.29
CA ILE A 65 7.58 10.34 -13.70
C ILE A 65 8.50 11.44 -14.20
N GLY A 66 9.53 11.09 -14.95
CA GLY A 66 10.41 12.10 -15.54
C GLY A 66 11.33 11.56 -16.62
N LEU A 67 12.12 12.47 -17.18
CA LEU A 67 13.08 12.17 -18.24
C LEU A 67 14.48 11.99 -17.64
N VAL A 68 15.17 10.94 -18.06
CA VAL A 68 16.59 10.74 -17.72
C VAL A 68 17.41 11.87 -18.33
N LYS A 69 18.10 12.63 -17.48
CA LYS A 69 18.92 13.79 -17.84
C LYS A 69 20.40 13.45 -17.91
N GLU A 70 20.86 12.56 -17.02
CA GLU A 70 22.24 12.09 -16.92
C GLU A 70 22.25 10.64 -16.46
N VAL A 71 23.25 9.87 -16.88
CA VAL A 71 23.48 8.49 -16.43
C VAL A 71 24.93 8.36 -15.99
N ALA A 72 25.17 7.65 -14.89
CA ALA A 72 26.50 7.33 -14.42
C ALA A 72 27.09 6.10 -15.11
N ASP A 73 28.37 5.83 -14.85
CA ASP A 73 29.03 4.60 -15.24
C ASP A 73 28.25 3.37 -14.72
N GLY A 74 28.24 2.30 -15.50
CA GLY A 74 27.56 1.05 -15.15
C GLY A 74 26.10 0.95 -15.58
N VAL A 75 25.46 2.07 -15.92
CA VAL A 75 24.09 2.07 -16.45
C VAL A 75 24.07 1.49 -17.86
N LYS A 76 23.29 0.43 -18.07
CA LYS A 76 23.17 -0.26 -19.38
C LYS A 76 21.75 -0.26 -19.93
N ASN A 77 20.76 -0.07 -19.08
CA ASN A 77 19.35 -0.24 -19.39
C ASN A 77 18.62 1.09 -19.65
N LEU A 78 19.19 2.23 -19.25
CA LEU A 78 18.65 3.57 -19.48
C LEU A 78 19.61 4.43 -20.32
N LYS A 79 19.06 5.41 -21.03
CA LYS A 79 19.81 6.46 -21.71
C LYS A 79 19.13 7.82 -21.50
N VAL A 80 19.88 8.90 -21.70
CA VAL A 80 19.34 10.27 -21.68
C VAL A 80 18.13 10.38 -22.62
N GLY A 81 17.06 11.00 -22.13
CA GLY A 81 15.78 11.13 -22.83
C GLY A 81 14.79 9.98 -22.61
N ASP A 82 15.20 8.85 -22.00
CA ASP A 82 14.24 7.82 -21.60
C ASP A 82 13.30 8.38 -20.53
N ARG A 83 11.99 8.12 -20.66
CA ARG A 83 11.02 8.43 -19.61
C ARG A 83 10.92 7.27 -18.63
N VAL A 84 11.07 7.54 -17.34
CA VAL A 84 11.09 6.53 -16.27
C VAL A 84 10.21 6.90 -15.09
N SER A 85 9.84 5.89 -14.31
CA SER A 85 9.05 6.03 -13.08
C SER A 85 9.93 5.95 -11.82
N ILE A 86 9.53 6.69 -10.78
CA ILE A 86 10.10 6.69 -9.43
C ILE A 86 9.03 6.11 -8.50
N ALA A 87 9.03 4.78 -8.36
CA ALA A 87 8.00 4.03 -7.65
C ALA A 87 8.34 3.79 -6.17
N TRP A 88 7.36 3.28 -5.41
CA TRP A 88 7.57 2.89 -4.01
C TRP A 88 8.68 1.84 -3.86
N LEU A 89 8.80 0.87 -4.76
CA LEU A 89 10.00 0.04 -4.84
C LEU A 89 11.08 0.85 -5.56
N PHE A 90 11.98 1.45 -4.79
CA PHE A 90 13.05 2.28 -5.35
C PHE A 90 14.30 1.46 -5.64
N GLN A 91 14.63 0.51 -4.77
CA GLN A 91 15.74 -0.43 -4.96
C GLN A 91 15.56 -1.66 -4.09
N SER A 92 16.08 -2.80 -4.53
CA SER A 92 16.19 -4.03 -3.74
C SER A 92 17.62 -4.60 -3.79
N CYS A 93 17.94 -5.59 -2.93
CA CYS A 93 19.27 -6.22 -2.93
C CYS A 93 19.58 -7.11 -4.14
N GLY A 94 18.56 -7.45 -4.95
CA GLY A 94 18.70 -8.26 -6.16
C GLY A 94 19.07 -9.75 -5.98
N SER A 95 19.32 -10.23 -4.76
CA SER A 95 19.94 -11.55 -4.54
C SER A 95 19.39 -12.38 -3.37
N CYS A 96 18.45 -11.85 -2.58
CA CYS A 96 17.86 -12.60 -1.47
C CYS A 96 16.72 -13.53 -1.93
N GLU A 97 16.18 -14.32 -0.99
CA GLU A 97 15.06 -15.25 -1.26
C GLU A 97 13.85 -14.58 -1.90
N TYR A 98 13.59 -13.30 -1.60
CA TYR A 98 12.46 -12.56 -2.14
C TYR A 98 12.75 -12.10 -3.57
N CYS A 99 13.92 -11.51 -3.81
CA CYS A 99 14.35 -11.04 -5.13
C CYS A 99 14.40 -12.21 -6.13
N ASN A 100 15.03 -13.32 -5.74
CA ASN A 100 15.21 -14.49 -6.61
C ASN A 100 13.92 -15.31 -6.84
N THR A 101 12.82 -14.99 -6.14
CA THR A 101 11.52 -15.66 -6.31
C THR A 101 10.44 -14.74 -6.89
N GLY A 102 10.82 -13.59 -7.47
CA GLY A 102 9.89 -12.64 -8.08
C GLY A 102 9.02 -11.89 -7.06
N ARG A 103 9.49 -11.75 -5.83
CA ARG A 103 8.82 -11.09 -4.70
C ARG A 103 9.65 -9.95 -4.12
N GLU A 104 10.43 -9.26 -4.96
CA GLU A 104 11.40 -8.24 -4.55
C GLU A 104 10.84 -7.09 -3.70
N THR A 105 9.54 -6.79 -3.79
CA THR A 105 8.86 -5.82 -2.90
C THR A 105 8.88 -6.23 -1.43
N LEU A 106 9.16 -7.51 -1.14
CA LEU A 106 9.33 -8.06 0.20
C LEU A 106 10.80 -8.13 0.64
N CYS A 107 11.74 -7.63 -0.15
CA CYS A 107 13.15 -7.58 0.21
C CYS A 107 13.34 -6.89 1.57
N ARG A 108 14.18 -7.46 2.45
CA ARG A 108 14.45 -6.90 3.79
C ARG A 108 15.42 -5.72 3.77
N SER A 109 16.10 -5.50 2.64
CA SER A 109 16.98 -4.36 2.39
C SER A 109 16.38 -3.42 1.34
N VAL A 110 15.04 -3.40 1.22
CA VAL A 110 14.34 -2.55 0.26
C VAL A 110 14.53 -1.08 0.60
N LEU A 111 14.77 -0.27 -0.42
CA LEU A 111 14.64 1.17 -0.34
C LEU A 111 13.32 1.59 -0.96
N ASN A 112 12.66 2.54 -0.32
CA ASN A 112 11.36 3.07 -0.72
C ASN A 112 11.44 4.57 -0.95
N ALA A 113 11.07 4.97 -2.18
CA ALA A 113 11.01 6.36 -2.58
C ALA A 113 10.03 7.11 -1.66
N GLY A 114 10.39 8.33 -1.25
CA GLY A 114 9.56 9.11 -0.36
C GLY A 114 9.65 8.71 1.11
N TYR A 115 10.40 7.66 1.48
CA TYR A 115 10.45 7.14 2.85
C TYR A 115 11.87 6.79 3.33
N THR A 116 12.48 5.72 2.79
CA THR A 116 13.87 5.33 3.11
C THR A 116 14.89 5.82 2.08
N ALA A 117 14.43 6.25 0.91
CA ALA A 117 15.20 7.00 -0.10
C ALA A 117 14.42 8.26 -0.51
N ASP A 118 15.13 9.28 -1.00
CA ASP A 118 14.50 10.51 -1.47
C ASP A 118 13.60 10.20 -2.67
N GLY A 119 12.40 10.79 -2.66
CA GLY A 119 11.34 10.52 -3.62
C GLY A 119 11.30 11.46 -4.82
N GLY A 120 10.23 11.32 -5.59
CA GLY A 120 9.98 12.07 -6.83
C GLY A 120 9.28 13.41 -6.64
N MET A 121 8.90 13.82 -5.42
CA MET A 121 8.25 15.13 -5.18
C MET A 121 9.27 16.27 -5.12
N ALA A 122 10.06 16.38 -6.18
CA ALA A 122 11.11 17.36 -6.39
C ALA A 122 11.30 17.61 -7.89
N THR A 123 12.01 18.67 -8.28
CA THR A 123 12.28 18.93 -9.71
C THR A 123 13.28 17.94 -10.31
N HIS A 124 14.12 17.31 -9.48
CA HIS A 124 15.07 16.27 -9.89
C HIS A 124 15.10 15.15 -8.86
N CYS A 125 15.39 13.93 -9.31
CA CYS A 125 15.54 12.76 -8.44
C CYS A 125 16.65 11.86 -8.97
N ILE A 126 17.53 11.39 -8.09
CA ILE A 126 18.50 10.35 -8.43
C ILE A 126 17.81 9.01 -8.25
N VAL A 127 17.96 8.11 -9.21
CA VAL A 127 17.36 6.76 -9.19
C VAL A 127 18.40 5.69 -9.45
N SER A 128 18.17 4.50 -8.92
CA SER A 128 18.89 3.30 -9.38
C SER A 128 18.36 2.93 -10.78
N ALA A 129 19.25 2.90 -11.77
CA ALA A 129 18.83 2.72 -13.16
C ALA A 129 18.11 1.38 -13.40
N ASP A 130 18.55 0.31 -12.73
CA ASP A 130 17.95 -1.03 -12.84
C ASP A 130 16.52 -1.12 -12.30
N TYR A 131 16.12 -0.19 -11.42
CA TYR A 131 14.80 -0.19 -10.77
C TYR A 131 13.87 0.93 -11.28
N ALA A 132 14.39 1.89 -12.04
CA ALA A 132 13.60 2.94 -12.66
C ALA A 132 12.92 2.42 -13.93
N VAL A 133 11.71 1.89 -13.78
CA VAL A 133 10.93 1.28 -14.87
C VAL A 133 10.59 2.33 -15.94
N LYS A 134 10.81 1.98 -17.21
CA LYS A 134 10.47 2.87 -18.34
C LYS A 134 8.96 3.03 -18.50
N VAL A 135 8.54 4.25 -18.78
CA VAL A 135 7.17 4.55 -19.20
C VAL A 135 7.04 4.20 -20.68
N PRO A 136 6.05 3.35 -21.08
CA PRO A 136 5.84 3.01 -22.49
C PRO A 136 5.53 4.24 -23.35
N GLU A 137 5.94 4.19 -24.62
CA GLU A 137 5.53 5.20 -25.60
C GLU A 137 3.99 5.20 -25.75
N GLY A 138 3.42 6.40 -25.89
CA GLY A 138 1.97 6.59 -26.03
C GLY A 138 1.17 6.61 -24.72
N LEU A 139 1.79 6.29 -23.57
CA LEU A 139 1.17 6.51 -22.27
C LEU A 139 1.41 7.96 -21.81
N ASP A 140 0.33 8.68 -21.51
CA ASP A 140 0.40 10.03 -20.96
C ASP A 140 1.20 10.04 -19.63
N PRO A 141 2.21 10.92 -19.47
CA PRO A 141 3.06 10.93 -18.28
C PRO A 141 2.30 11.23 -16.97
N ALA A 142 1.27 12.07 -17.01
CA ALA A 142 0.46 12.34 -15.83
C ALA A 142 -0.36 11.09 -15.44
N GLN A 143 -0.93 10.36 -16.41
CA GLN A 143 -1.57 9.07 -16.14
C GLN A 143 -0.58 8.00 -15.64
N ALA A 144 0.64 7.97 -16.18
CA ALA A 144 1.70 7.06 -15.75
C ALA A 144 2.07 7.26 -14.27
N SER A 145 2.01 8.50 -13.77
CA SER A 145 2.26 8.81 -12.36
C SER A 145 1.33 8.02 -11.43
N SER A 146 0.02 8.02 -11.70
CA SER A 146 -0.96 7.25 -10.93
C SER A 146 -0.80 5.74 -11.09
N ILE A 147 -0.34 5.26 -12.25
CA ILE A 147 -0.09 3.82 -12.46
C ILE A 147 1.08 3.34 -11.59
N THR A 148 2.07 4.20 -11.34
CA THR A 148 3.32 3.90 -10.64
C THR A 148 3.11 3.44 -9.18
N CYS A 149 2.00 3.83 -8.54
CA CYS A 149 1.60 3.29 -7.24
C CYS A 149 0.17 2.76 -7.26
N ALA A 150 -0.84 3.63 -7.43
CA ALA A 150 -2.23 3.24 -7.34
C ALA A 150 -2.62 2.15 -8.36
N GLY A 151 -2.11 2.27 -9.60
CA GLY A 151 -2.41 1.30 -10.65
C GLY A 151 -1.74 -0.05 -10.43
N VAL A 152 -0.41 -0.08 -10.27
CA VAL A 152 0.33 -1.33 -10.05
C VAL A 152 -0.11 -2.06 -8.79
N THR A 153 -0.45 -1.31 -7.74
CA THR A 153 -0.97 -1.85 -6.47
C THR A 153 -2.28 -2.60 -6.69
N THR A 154 -3.25 -1.97 -7.36
CA THR A 154 -4.55 -2.59 -7.59
C THR A 154 -4.49 -3.71 -8.63
N TYR A 155 -3.71 -3.54 -9.70
CA TYR A 155 -3.44 -4.59 -10.67
C TYR A 155 -2.84 -5.85 -10.00
N LYS A 156 -1.82 -5.68 -9.16
CA LYS A 156 -1.21 -6.79 -8.42
C LYS A 156 -2.20 -7.40 -7.43
N ALA A 157 -2.94 -6.61 -6.66
CA ALA A 157 -3.94 -7.12 -5.72
C ALA A 157 -4.99 -8.00 -6.41
N ILE A 158 -5.49 -7.59 -7.59
CA ILE A 158 -6.42 -8.38 -8.39
C ILE A 158 -5.74 -9.67 -8.88
N LYS A 159 -4.51 -9.60 -9.38
CA LYS A 159 -3.76 -10.79 -9.81
C LYS A 159 -3.58 -11.81 -8.68
N VAL A 160 -3.19 -11.36 -7.48
CA VAL A 160 -2.98 -12.29 -6.35
C VAL A 160 -4.30 -12.88 -5.85
N SER A 161 -5.40 -12.12 -5.92
CA SER A 161 -6.73 -12.63 -5.56
C SER A 161 -7.20 -13.84 -6.36
N SER A 162 -6.57 -14.09 -7.52
CA SER A 162 -6.90 -15.20 -8.42
C SER A 162 -8.36 -15.18 -8.92
N VAL A 163 -8.97 -13.99 -8.98
CA VAL A 163 -10.28 -13.80 -9.62
C VAL A 163 -10.20 -14.23 -11.09
N ARG A 164 -11.23 -14.93 -11.56
CA ARG A 164 -11.35 -15.38 -12.95
C ARG A 164 -12.39 -14.53 -13.70
N PRO A 165 -12.30 -14.44 -15.04
CA PRO A 165 -13.33 -13.78 -15.83
C PRO A 165 -14.74 -14.30 -15.51
N GLY A 166 -15.72 -13.39 -15.45
CA GLY A 166 -17.11 -13.69 -15.07
C GLY A 166 -17.34 -13.85 -13.57
N GLN A 167 -16.30 -13.81 -12.72
CA GLN A 167 -16.48 -13.81 -11.27
C GLN A 167 -16.72 -12.41 -10.71
N TRP A 168 -17.39 -12.35 -9.57
CA TRP A 168 -17.66 -11.12 -8.83
C TRP A 168 -16.48 -10.70 -7.94
N ILE A 169 -16.08 -9.45 -8.03
CA ILE A 169 -15.09 -8.80 -7.15
C ILE A 169 -15.70 -7.57 -6.49
N ALA A 170 -15.55 -7.49 -5.16
CA ALA A 170 -15.98 -6.34 -4.35
C ALA A 170 -14.78 -5.44 -4.07
N ILE A 171 -14.88 -4.16 -4.42
CA ILE A 171 -13.82 -3.17 -4.20
C ILE A 171 -14.32 -2.15 -3.17
N TYR A 172 -13.71 -2.18 -1.99
CA TYR A 172 -14.02 -1.27 -0.89
C TYR A 172 -13.11 -0.05 -0.95
N GLY A 173 -13.73 1.13 -1.06
CA GLY A 173 -13.12 2.42 -1.35
C GLY A 173 -13.09 2.66 -2.86
N ALA A 174 -13.68 3.75 -3.31
CA ALA A 174 -13.74 4.21 -4.71
C ALA A 174 -12.91 5.50 -4.93
N GLY A 175 -11.80 5.63 -4.19
CA GLY A 175 -10.82 6.72 -4.36
C GLY A 175 -9.80 6.44 -5.47
N GLY A 176 -8.61 7.05 -5.41
CA GLY A 176 -7.56 6.90 -6.43
C GLY A 176 -7.19 5.44 -6.74
N LEU A 177 -6.84 4.65 -5.72
CA LEU A 177 -6.61 3.21 -5.87
C LEU A 177 -7.89 2.49 -6.33
N GLY A 178 -8.97 2.66 -5.57
CA GLY A 178 -10.24 1.99 -5.80
C GLY A 178 -10.76 2.10 -7.23
N ASN A 179 -10.73 3.31 -7.79
CA ASN A 179 -11.21 3.55 -9.14
C ASN A 179 -10.34 2.89 -10.22
N LEU A 180 -9.01 2.90 -10.07
CA LEU A 180 -8.13 2.10 -10.95
C LEU A 180 -8.39 0.60 -10.78
N GLY A 181 -8.66 0.15 -9.55
CA GLY A 181 -9.07 -1.22 -9.27
C GLY A 181 -10.34 -1.62 -10.01
N VAL A 182 -11.37 -0.76 -10.02
CA VAL A 182 -12.62 -0.98 -10.79
C VAL A 182 -12.31 -1.16 -12.27
N GLN A 183 -11.48 -0.27 -12.83
CA GLN A 183 -11.11 -0.33 -14.24
C GLN A 183 -10.30 -1.57 -14.59
N TYR A 184 -9.28 -1.93 -13.82
CA TYR A 184 -8.53 -3.16 -14.03
C TYR A 184 -9.43 -4.39 -13.93
N ALA A 185 -10.22 -4.49 -12.86
CA ALA A 185 -11.10 -5.63 -12.64
C ALA A 185 -12.08 -5.82 -13.81
N LYS A 186 -12.69 -4.74 -14.30
CA LYS A 186 -13.65 -4.79 -15.40
C LYS A 186 -13.00 -4.99 -16.76
N LYS A 187 -12.04 -4.14 -17.12
CA LYS A 187 -11.51 -4.02 -18.49
C LYS A 187 -10.34 -4.96 -18.79
N VAL A 188 -9.58 -5.36 -17.76
CA VAL A 188 -8.39 -6.21 -17.93
C VAL A 188 -8.64 -7.64 -17.46
N PHE A 189 -9.29 -7.82 -16.31
CA PHE A 189 -9.54 -9.16 -15.75
C PHE A 189 -10.90 -9.75 -16.10
N GLY A 190 -11.80 -8.98 -16.72
CA GLY A 190 -13.12 -9.45 -17.16
C GLY A 190 -14.04 -9.88 -16.02
N ALA A 191 -13.87 -9.30 -14.82
CA ALA A 191 -14.69 -9.57 -13.65
C ALA A 191 -15.96 -8.71 -13.64
N HIS A 192 -16.97 -9.16 -12.90
CA HIS A 192 -18.10 -8.31 -12.48
C HIS A 192 -17.71 -7.55 -11.23
N VAL A 193 -17.94 -6.24 -11.20
CA VAL A 193 -17.40 -5.37 -10.16
C VAL A 193 -18.52 -4.80 -9.30
N VAL A 194 -18.39 -4.94 -7.98
CA VAL A 194 -19.14 -4.17 -7.00
C VAL A 194 -18.22 -3.10 -6.42
N ALA A 195 -18.55 -1.83 -6.57
CA ALA A 195 -17.83 -0.73 -5.93
C ALA A 195 -18.57 -0.29 -4.65
N ILE A 196 -17.85 -0.16 -3.54
CA ILE A 196 -18.40 0.18 -2.24
C ILE A 196 -17.65 1.40 -1.70
N ASP A 197 -18.38 2.45 -1.33
CA ASP A 197 -17.84 3.66 -0.69
C ASP A 197 -18.94 4.28 0.19
N ILE A 198 -18.63 5.33 0.94
CA ILE A 198 -19.62 6.12 1.69
C ILE A 198 -20.01 7.39 0.92
N ASN A 199 -19.23 7.78 -0.09
CA ASN A 199 -19.43 8.98 -0.88
C ASN A 199 -20.11 8.64 -2.23
N ASP A 200 -21.29 9.21 -2.47
CA ASP A 200 -22.08 8.95 -3.67
C ASP A 200 -21.42 9.46 -4.97
N GLU A 201 -20.66 10.55 -4.94
CA GLU A 201 -19.96 11.09 -6.12
C GLU A 201 -18.88 10.10 -6.59
N LYS A 202 -18.13 9.51 -5.65
CA LYS A 202 -17.14 8.47 -5.97
C LYS A 202 -17.81 7.21 -6.53
N LEU A 203 -18.99 6.86 -6.01
CA LEU A 203 -19.77 5.73 -6.53
C LEU A 203 -20.30 6.00 -7.94
N ALA A 204 -20.77 7.22 -8.22
CA ALA A 204 -21.18 7.62 -9.56
C ALA A 204 -20.00 7.50 -10.55
N PHE A 205 -18.83 8.00 -10.17
CA PHE A 205 -17.63 7.88 -11.01
C PHE A 205 -17.15 6.42 -11.18
N ALA A 206 -17.27 5.59 -10.14
CA ALA A 206 -16.98 4.16 -10.23
C ALA A 206 -17.95 3.45 -11.19
N LYS A 207 -19.23 3.87 -11.21
CA LYS A 207 -20.24 3.36 -12.14
C LYS A 207 -19.86 3.67 -13.59
N GLU A 208 -19.50 4.91 -13.87
CA GLU A 208 -19.01 5.35 -15.20
C GLU A 208 -17.73 4.61 -15.62
N SER A 209 -16.85 4.35 -14.65
CA SER A 209 -15.57 3.67 -14.88
C SER A 209 -15.70 2.16 -15.14
N GLY A 210 -16.87 1.56 -14.87
CA GLY A 210 -17.19 0.17 -15.22
C GLY A 210 -17.77 -0.69 -14.10
N ALA A 211 -18.13 -0.14 -12.94
CA ALA A 211 -18.76 -0.91 -11.87
C ALA A 211 -20.14 -1.45 -12.31
N ASP A 212 -20.38 -2.74 -12.11
CA ASP A 212 -21.67 -3.37 -12.39
C ASP A 212 -22.69 -3.01 -11.30
N LEU A 213 -22.25 -2.99 -10.05
CA LEU A 213 -23.04 -2.57 -8.88
C LEU A 213 -22.27 -1.52 -8.08
N VAL A 214 -23.01 -0.57 -7.51
CA VAL A 214 -22.47 0.44 -6.58
C VAL A 214 -23.28 0.41 -5.30
N ILE A 215 -22.62 0.53 -4.15
CA ILE A 215 -23.26 0.44 -2.84
C ILE A 215 -22.71 1.53 -1.93
N ASN A 216 -23.62 2.32 -1.35
CA ASN A 216 -23.25 3.28 -0.31
C ASN A 216 -23.30 2.63 1.08
N ALA A 217 -22.14 2.30 1.63
CA ALA A 217 -22.02 1.60 2.91
C ALA A 217 -22.44 2.45 4.14
N ALA A 218 -22.68 3.76 3.97
CA ALA A 218 -23.25 4.60 5.03
C ALA A 218 -24.79 4.50 5.09
N LYS A 219 -25.43 4.02 4.01
CA LYS A 219 -26.90 3.96 3.89
C LYS A 219 -27.45 2.54 4.03
N GLU A 220 -26.67 1.54 3.65
CA GLU A 220 -27.09 0.14 3.65
C GLU A 220 -25.94 -0.82 4.00
N ASP A 221 -26.29 -2.04 4.42
CA ASP A 221 -25.32 -3.10 4.70
C ASP A 221 -24.78 -3.70 3.39
N ALA A 222 -23.59 -3.26 3.00
CA ALA A 222 -22.95 -3.70 1.76
C ALA A 222 -22.73 -5.21 1.69
N ALA A 223 -22.42 -5.88 2.80
CA ALA A 223 -22.19 -7.33 2.77
C ALA A 223 -23.50 -8.07 2.46
N LYS A 224 -24.58 -7.68 3.13
CA LYS A 224 -25.92 -8.26 2.89
C LYS A 224 -26.36 -8.07 1.44
N VAL A 225 -26.20 -6.86 0.89
CA VAL A 225 -26.60 -6.53 -0.49
C VAL A 225 -25.79 -7.33 -1.50
N ILE A 226 -24.49 -7.52 -1.27
CA ILE A 226 -23.64 -8.35 -2.13
C ILE A 226 -24.08 -9.82 -2.08
N GLN A 227 -24.40 -10.35 -0.89
CA GLN A 227 -24.90 -11.72 -0.74
C GLN A 227 -26.21 -11.91 -1.52
N GLU A 228 -27.17 -11.00 -1.36
CA GLU A 228 -28.47 -11.06 -2.03
C GLU A 228 -28.37 -10.95 -3.56
N LYS A 229 -27.53 -10.05 -4.07
CA LYS A 229 -27.45 -9.78 -5.51
C LYS A 229 -26.52 -10.73 -6.28
N THR A 230 -25.53 -11.33 -5.61
CA THR A 230 -24.46 -12.07 -6.31
C THR A 230 -24.21 -13.48 -5.76
N GLY A 231 -24.88 -13.86 -4.66
CA GLY A 231 -24.54 -15.06 -3.89
C GLY A 231 -23.18 -14.97 -3.20
N GLY A 232 -22.74 -13.75 -2.90
CA GLY A 232 -21.44 -13.41 -2.31
C GLY A 232 -20.34 -13.21 -3.36
N ALA A 233 -19.47 -12.23 -3.13
CA ALA A 233 -18.35 -11.96 -4.02
C ALA A 233 -17.33 -13.12 -4.01
N HIS A 234 -16.62 -13.34 -5.11
CA HIS A 234 -15.53 -14.32 -5.17
C HIS A 234 -14.24 -13.77 -4.55
N VAL A 235 -14.08 -12.46 -4.55
CA VAL A 235 -12.93 -11.75 -4.00
C VAL A 235 -13.39 -10.43 -3.44
N ALA A 236 -12.77 -9.98 -2.35
CA ALA A 236 -12.82 -8.59 -1.91
C ALA A 236 -11.42 -7.96 -1.92
N ILE A 237 -11.31 -6.73 -2.44
CA ILE A 237 -10.13 -5.88 -2.33
C ILE A 237 -10.49 -4.64 -1.53
N VAL A 238 -9.74 -4.38 -0.47
CA VAL A 238 -9.98 -3.25 0.44
C VAL A 238 -8.89 -2.21 0.27
N THR A 239 -9.26 -1.06 -0.29
CA THR A 239 -8.42 0.15 -0.43
C THR A 239 -8.85 1.27 0.53
N ALA A 240 -9.98 1.08 1.22
CA ALA A 240 -10.45 1.99 2.26
C ALA A 240 -9.62 1.85 3.55
N VAL A 241 -9.46 2.96 4.27
CA VAL A 241 -8.64 3.04 5.50
C VAL A 241 -9.43 2.77 6.79
N SER A 242 -10.68 2.27 6.70
CA SER A 242 -11.55 2.07 7.88
C SER A 242 -11.68 0.59 8.28
N ALA A 243 -11.67 0.31 9.59
CA ALA A 243 -11.88 -1.04 10.11
C ALA A 243 -13.24 -1.64 9.69
N ALA A 244 -14.27 -0.79 9.56
CA ALA A 244 -15.59 -1.19 9.11
C ALA A 244 -15.58 -1.79 7.69
N ALA A 245 -14.79 -1.22 6.77
CA ALA A 245 -14.64 -1.76 5.42
C ALA A 245 -14.02 -3.16 5.42
N PHE A 246 -12.99 -3.39 6.24
CA PHE A 246 -12.38 -4.72 6.39
C PHE A 246 -13.38 -5.75 6.94
N ASN A 247 -14.12 -5.38 7.99
CA ASN A 247 -15.11 -6.28 8.58
C ASN A 247 -16.23 -6.63 7.58
N SER A 248 -16.72 -5.64 6.82
CA SER A 248 -17.72 -5.87 5.78
C SER A 248 -17.18 -6.77 4.66
N ALA A 249 -15.93 -6.56 4.24
CA ALA A 249 -15.30 -7.34 3.18
C ALA A 249 -15.17 -8.83 3.51
N VAL A 250 -14.92 -9.18 4.78
CA VAL A 250 -14.91 -10.59 5.23
C VAL A 250 -16.29 -11.23 5.13
N ASN A 251 -17.35 -10.46 5.39
CA ASN A 251 -18.73 -10.95 5.40
C ASN A 251 -19.38 -10.98 4.00
N CYS A 252 -18.84 -10.26 3.01
CA CYS A 252 -19.42 -10.16 1.68
C CYS A 252 -18.96 -11.25 0.71
N VAL A 253 -17.85 -11.94 1.01
CA VAL A 253 -17.35 -13.02 0.15
C VAL A 253 -18.11 -14.32 0.37
N ARG A 254 -18.19 -15.14 -0.68
CA ARG A 254 -18.77 -16.50 -0.60
C ARG A 254 -17.79 -17.48 0.06
N ALA A 255 -18.28 -18.66 0.44
CA ALA A 255 -17.47 -19.71 1.06
C ALA A 255 -16.27 -20.15 0.18
N GLY A 256 -15.13 -20.44 0.82
CA GLY A 256 -13.95 -20.99 0.15
C GLY A 256 -13.17 -19.99 -0.71
N ARG A 257 -13.32 -18.69 -0.44
CA ARG A 257 -12.77 -17.60 -1.26
C ARG A 257 -11.84 -16.68 -0.50
N THR A 258 -11.28 -15.68 -1.18
CA THR A 258 -10.12 -14.94 -0.72
C THR A 258 -10.48 -13.46 -0.48
N CYS A 259 -10.22 -12.92 0.71
CA CYS A 259 -10.24 -11.48 0.97
C CYS A 259 -8.81 -10.95 0.96
N GLY A 260 -8.47 -10.04 0.05
CA GLY A 260 -7.16 -9.38 -0.01
C GLY A 260 -7.19 -8.00 0.66
N CYS A 261 -6.27 -7.75 1.58
CA CYS A 261 -6.04 -6.45 2.19
C CYS A 261 -4.94 -5.68 1.44
N HIS A 262 -5.15 -4.39 1.18
CA HIS A 262 -4.06 -3.46 0.91
C HIS A 262 -4.20 -2.25 1.84
N ARG A 263 -3.54 -2.30 2.99
CA ARG A 263 -3.34 -1.12 3.84
C ARG A 263 -2.00 -0.49 3.49
N THR A 264 -1.94 0.83 3.61
CA THR A 264 -0.88 1.74 3.18
C THR A 264 0.55 1.21 3.32
N ALA A 265 1.30 1.39 2.22
CA ALA A 265 2.72 1.23 1.96
C ALA A 265 3.63 0.70 3.08
N ALA A 266 3.64 -0.61 3.24
CA ALA A 266 4.81 -1.40 3.65
C ALA A 266 4.41 -2.87 3.57
N GLY A 267 4.40 -3.44 2.35
CA GLY A 267 4.24 -4.87 2.08
C GLY A 267 3.38 -5.66 3.08
N ILE A 268 2.08 -5.77 2.82
CA ILE A 268 1.24 -6.75 3.52
C ILE A 268 0.39 -7.46 2.47
N ASP A 269 0.83 -8.65 2.05
CA ASP A 269 0.00 -9.69 1.41
C ASP A 269 -0.94 -10.28 2.47
N GLY A 270 -1.80 -9.44 3.05
CA GLY A 270 -2.76 -9.84 4.07
C GLY A 270 -3.97 -10.49 3.42
N PHE A 271 -3.91 -11.80 3.16
CA PHE A 271 -5.08 -12.57 2.78
C PHE A 271 -5.81 -13.07 4.02
N VAL A 272 -7.09 -12.71 4.13
CA VAL A 272 -8.02 -13.38 5.05
C VAL A 272 -8.79 -14.40 4.23
N HIS A 273 -8.53 -15.69 4.49
CA HIS A 273 -9.33 -16.78 3.93
C HIS A 273 -10.46 -17.08 4.93
N PRO A 274 -11.75 -16.83 4.61
CA PRO A 274 -12.88 -17.24 5.43
C PRO A 274 -13.13 -18.74 5.16
N ALA A 275 -12.29 -19.58 5.77
CA ALA A 275 -12.50 -21.02 5.81
C ALA A 275 -12.42 -21.54 7.25
N PHE A 276 -13.10 -20.88 8.20
CA PHE A 276 -13.51 -21.51 9.45
C PHE A 276 -14.86 -20.95 9.88
N GLY A 277 -15.92 -21.69 9.52
CA GLY A 277 -17.25 -21.49 10.08
C GLY A 277 -17.32 -22.03 11.52
N PHE A 278 -18.02 -21.26 12.37
CA PHE A 278 -18.61 -21.65 13.65
C PHE A 278 -17.75 -22.39 14.68
N GLY A 279 -17.31 -21.63 15.69
CA GLY A 279 -16.95 -22.15 17.00
C GLY A 279 -16.84 -21.00 18.00
N ARG A 280 -17.92 -20.72 18.75
CA ARG A 280 -17.83 -19.92 19.98
C ARG A 280 -16.88 -20.67 20.93
N HIS A 281 -15.62 -20.27 21.05
CA HIS A 281 -14.83 -20.61 22.23
C HIS A 281 -13.81 -19.52 22.56
N ARG A 282 -14.00 -18.94 23.76
CA ARG A 282 -12.98 -18.20 24.49
C ARG A 282 -11.70 -19.02 24.57
N SER A 283 -10.59 -18.50 24.07
CA SER A 283 -9.26 -18.89 24.54
C SER A 283 -8.27 -17.74 24.34
N GLY A 284 -8.33 -16.78 25.25
CA GLY A 284 -7.15 -15.97 25.56
C GLY A 284 -6.13 -16.85 26.28
N ARG A 285 -4.85 -16.60 26.01
CA ARG A 285 -3.64 -17.28 26.52
C ARG A 285 -3.36 -18.64 25.91
N LEU A 286 -2.41 -18.66 24.97
CA LEU A 286 -1.29 -19.59 24.94
C LEU A 286 -0.48 -19.25 23.69
N PHE A 287 0.67 -18.59 23.87
CA PHE A 287 1.93 -18.78 23.11
C PHE A 287 2.88 -17.67 23.55
N GLY A 288 3.47 -17.89 24.72
CA GLY A 288 4.56 -17.09 25.25
C GLY A 288 5.67 -18.01 25.73
N ARG A 289 6.80 -17.93 25.03
CA ARG A 289 8.17 -18.19 25.51
C ARG A 289 8.66 -19.63 25.60
N HIS A 290 9.41 -20.02 24.57
CA HIS A 290 10.63 -20.81 24.73
C HIS A 290 11.72 -20.27 23.78
N ALA A 291 12.72 -19.59 24.35
CA ALA A 291 14.14 -19.62 23.96
C ALA A 291 14.86 -18.39 24.55
N GLN A 292 15.41 -18.55 25.75
CA GLN A 292 16.70 -17.96 26.15
C GLN A 292 17.09 -18.58 27.51
N ARG A 293 18.08 -19.46 27.48
CA ARG A 293 18.78 -20.02 28.64
C ARG A 293 20.29 -19.87 28.37
N PHE A 294 21.05 -19.77 29.46
CA PHE A 294 22.48 -19.44 29.63
C PHE A 294 22.74 -17.93 29.82
N GLY A 295 23.17 -17.41 30.98
CA GLY A 295 23.53 -18.03 32.27
C GLY A 295 23.95 -16.97 33.30
N ARG A 296 24.18 -17.43 34.55
CA ARG A 296 24.72 -16.76 35.77
C ARG A 296 23.72 -16.34 36.88
N SER A 297 23.49 -17.30 37.78
CA SER A 297 23.48 -17.28 39.27
C SER A 297 23.12 -16.02 40.10
N LEU A 298 22.01 -16.16 40.86
CA LEU A 298 21.70 -15.78 42.28
C LEU A 298 21.50 -14.30 42.70
N PRO A 299 20.72 -13.99 43.78
CA PRO A 299 19.54 -14.65 44.34
C PRO A 299 18.32 -13.72 44.58
N ILE A 300 17.21 -14.38 44.90
CA ILE A 300 15.84 -13.92 45.10
C ILE A 300 15.66 -13.09 46.40
N ARG A 301 14.91 -11.98 46.33
CA ARG A 301 14.12 -11.45 47.46
C ARG A 301 12.63 -11.57 47.13
N ARG A 302 11.91 -12.27 48.01
CA ARG A 302 10.45 -12.48 47.97
C ARG A 302 9.70 -11.21 48.41
N GLY A 303 8.62 -10.88 47.71
CA GLY A 303 7.60 -9.94 48.16
C GLY A 303 6.22 -10.43 47.70
N ARG A 304 5.39 -10.82 48.65
CA ARG A 304 4.01 -11.35 48.49
C ARG A 304 3.07 -10.27 47.96
N PHE A 305 2.10 -10.64 47.12
CA PHE A 305 0.72 -10.13 47.21
C PHE A 305 -0.26 -11.21 46.76
N GLY A 306 -1.18 -11.55 47.66
CA GLY A 306 -2.27 -12.50 47.46
C GLY A 306 -3.57 -11.82 47.04
N CYS A 307 -4.44 -12.60 46.40
CA CYS A 307 -5.83 -12.27 46.10
C CYS A 307 -6.69 -12.14 47.36
N ALA A 308 -7.69 -11.25 47.31
CA ALA A 308 -8.96 -11.41 48.02
C ALA A 308 -10.07 -10.62 47.29
N GLU A 309 -11.28 -11.16 47.37
CA GLU A 309 -12.49 -10.87 46.59
C GLU A 309 -13.39 -9.78 47.20
N SER A 310 -14.05 -8.97 46.35
CA SER A 310 -15.41 -8.37 46.49
C SER A 310 -15.72 -7.43 47.69
N PRO A 311 -16.85 -6.68 47.78
CA PRO A 311 -18.05 -6.65 46.93
C PRO A 311 -18.62 -5.24 46.55
N THR A 312 -19.67 -5.29 45.74
CA THR A 312 -20.74 -4.31 45.37
C THR A 312 -20.98 -3.06 46.23
N ALA A 313 -21.29 -1.92 45.59
CA ALA A 313 -22.40 -1.01 45.95
C ALA A 313 -22.71 0.04 44.84
N CYS A 314 -24.01 0.37 44.74
CA CYS A 314 -24.70 1.26 43.81
C CYS A 314 -24.55 2.78 44.06
N PHE A 315 -25.26 3.54 43.20
CA PHE A 315 -25.63 4.97 43.21
C PHE A 315 -24.73 5.90 42.36
N GLY A 316 -25.26 6.68 41.41
CA GLY A 316 -26.64 6.94 40.95
C GLY A 316 -26.63 7.61 39.58
#